data_AF-Q4UMV8-F1
#
_entry.id   AF-Q4UMV8-F1
#
_cell.length_a   1.000
_cell.length_b   1.000
_cell.length_c   1.000
_cell.angle_alpha   90.00
_cell.angle_beta   90.00
_cell.angle_gamma   90.00
#
_symmetry.space_group_name_H-M   'P 1'
#
loop_
_entity.id
_entity.type
_entity.pdbx_description
1 polymer ?
#
loop_
_entity_poly.entity_id
_entity_poly.type
_entity_poly.pdbx_seq_one_letter_code
_entity_poly.pdbx_strand_id
1 'polypeptide(L)'
;MNVIACVDISARHELRSRRLHGNLMKYPEIASSKLTVSPRNDEKIRNKHMSPKFMKFYEKYMTIVGTIGNFMFYVQAHKIFTCKSSASVSMPAFTISAIALCSWLIYGILIKNTPIIIANIVGFIGALLVLLTIIIY
;
A
#
# COMPACT_ATOMS: atom_id res chain seq x y z
N MET A 1 -18.82 -24.92 -9.31
CA MET A 1 -17.55 -24.64 -8.62
C MET A 1 -17.80 -24.72 -7.11
N ASN A 2 -18.06 -25.91 -6.58
CA ASN A 2 -17.14 -26.94 -6.05
C ASN A 2 -16.94 -26.86 -4.52
N VAL A 3 -18.04 -27.14 -3.79
CA VAL A 3 -18.05 -27.47 -2.34
C VAL A 3 -17.14 -28.68 -2.04
N ILE A 4 -16.93 -29.56 -3.03
CA ILE A 4 -16.07 -30.76 -2.95
C ILE A 4 -14.59 -30.40 -2.71
N ALA A 5 -14.10 -29.27 -3.24
CA ALA A 5 -12.71 -28.87 -3.05
C ALA A 5 -12.41 -28.39 -1.62
N CYS A 6 -13.41 -27.81 -0.94
CA CYS A 6 -13.25 -27.29 0.42
C CYS A 6 -13.18 -28.42 1.47
N VAL A 7 -13.99 -29.48 1.27
CA VAL A 7 -13.97 -30.68 2.13
C VAL A 7 -12.62 -31.41 2.01
N ASP A 8 -12.07 -31.52 0.81
CA ASP A 8 -10.80 -32.21 0.57
C ASP A 8 -9.59 -31.49 1.20
N ILE A 9 -9.58 -30.15 1.18
CA ILE A 9 -8.51 -29.36 1.83
C ILE A 9 -8.59 -29.48 3.35
N SER A 10 -9.79 -29.39 3.93
CA SER A 10 -10.01 -29.53 5.37
C SER A 10 -9.60 -30.93 5.86
N ALA A 11 -10.00 -31.98 5.15
CA ALA A 11 -9.64 -33.36 5.45
C ALA A 11 -8.13 -33.62 5.33
N ARG A 12 -7.46 -33.05 4.32
CA ARG A 12 -5.98 -33.13 4.22
C ARG A 12 -5.27 -32.42 5.38
N HIS A 13 -5.78 -31.28 5.82
CA HIS A 13 -5.20 -30.56 6.95
C HIS A 13 -5.34 -31.36 8.25
N GLU A 14 -6.49 -32.00 8.45
CA GLU A 14 -6.74 -32.80 9.65
C GLU A 14 -5.96 -34.12 9.66
N LEU A 15 -5.87 -34.82 8.52
CA LEU A 15 -5.05 -36.02 8.38
C LEU A 15 -3.55 -35.72 8.55
N ARG A 16 -3.10 -34.56 8.06
CA ARG A 16 -1.72 -34.08 8.25
C ARG A 16 -1.45 -33.76 9.72
N SER A 17 -2.40 -33.09 10.39
CA SER A 17 -2.32 -32.80 11.83
C SER A 17 -2.28 -34.08 12.67
N ARG A 18 -3.15 -35.06 12.39
CA ARG A 18 -3.20 -36.35 13.09
C ARG A 18 -1.95 -37.20 12.84
N ARG A 19 -1.42 -37.23 11.61
CA ARG A 19 -0.17 -37.93 11.28
C ARG A 19 1.03 -37.30 11.98
N LEU A 20 1.08 -35.96 12.07
CA LEU A 20 2.10 -35.24 12.82
C LEU A 20 1.99 -35.56 14.31
N HIS A 21 0.79 -35.51 14.90
CA HIS A 21 0.56 -35.86 16.30
C HIS A 21 0.96 -37.30 16.64
N GLY A 22 0.61 -38.28 15.78
CA GLY A 22 1.00 -39.68 15.96
C GLY A 22 2.51 -39.90 15.88
N ASN A 23 3.20 -39.21 14.96
CA ASN A 23 4.65 -39.26 14.86
C ASN A 23 5.37 -38.54 16.01
N LEU A 24 4.78 -37.45 16.54
CA LEU A 24 5.32 -36.71 17.69
C LEU A 24 5.21 -37.52 19.00
N MET A 25 4.17 -38.35 19.16
CA MET A 25 4.04 -39.29 20.28
C MET A 25 5.06 -40.43 20.20
N LYS A 26 5.42 -40.87 18.98
CA LYS A 26 6.40 -41.94 18.74
C LYS A 26 7.84 -41.47 18.91
N TYR A 27 8.11 -40.18 18.69
CA TYR A 27 9.43 -39.56 18.78
C TYR A 27 9.37 -38.22 19.54
N PRO A 28 9.23 -38.25 20.88
CA PRO A 28 9.03 -37.04 21.69
C PRO A 28 10.21 -36.07 21.64
N GLU A 29 11.42 -36.55 21.33
CA GLU A 29 12.62 -35.73 21.15
C GLU A 29 12.51 -34.79 19.92
N ILE A 30 11.84 -35.24 18.85
CA ILE A 30 11.62 -34.46 17.63
C ILE A 30 10.59 -33.34 17.88
N ALA A 31 9.62 -33.59 18.77
CA ALA A 31 8.66 -32.59 19.19
C ALA A 31 9.33 -31.44 19.96
N SER A 32 10.21 -31.80 20.90
CA SER A 32 10.94 -30.84 21.72
C SER A 32 11.97 -30.05 20.90
N SER A 33 12.72 -30.70 20.01
CA SER A 33 13.70 -30.03 19.14
C SER A 33 13.07 -29.09 18.10
N LYS A 34 11.85 -29.37 17.61
CA LYS A 34 11.11 -28.42 16.75
C LYS A 34 10.58 -27.22 17.52
N LEU A 35 10.34 -27.35 18.83
CA LEU A 35 9.93 -26.24 19.69
C LEU A 35 11.12 -25.34 20.09
N THR A 36 12.35 -25.89 20.10
CA THR A 36 13.58 -25.14 20.38
C THR A 36 14.17 -24.44 19.15
N VAL A 37 13.69 -24.75 17.93
CA VAL A 37 13.96 -23.90 16.76
C VAL A 37 13.23 -22.58 16.97
N SER A 38 13.96 -21.60 17.52
CA SER A 38 13.44 -20.26 17.74
C SER A 38 12.98 -19.67 16.41
N PRO A 39 11.72 -19.20 16.27
CA PRO A 39 11.20 -18.60 15.03
C PRO A 39 12.01 -17.38 14.55
N ARG A 40 12.92 -16.88 15.39
CA ARG A 40 13.82 -15.75 15.14
C ARG A 40 14.83 -16.01 14.01
N ASN A 41 15.23 -17.27 13.76
CA ASN A 41 16.22 -17.59 12.73
C ASN A 41 15.59 -17.63 11.33
N ASP A 42 14.39 -18.19 11.23
CA ASP A 42 13.68 -18.40 9.98
C ASP A 42 13.11 -17.07 9.43
N GLU A 43 12.67 -16.20 10.35
CA GLU A 43 12.20 -14.84 10.05
C GLU A 43 13.33 -13.92 9.54
N LYS A 44 14.54 -14.01 10.13
CA LYS A 44 15.72 -13.25 9.68
C LYS A 44 16.15 -13.59 8.26
N ILE A 45 16.01 -14.86 7.85
CA ILE A 45 16.37 -15.32 6.50
C ILE A 45 15.37 -14.81 5.46
N ARG A 46 14.07 -14.81 5.80
CA ARG A 46 13.00 -14.33 4.90
C ARG A 46 13.07 -12.82 4.63
N ASN A 47 13.49 -12.03 5.62
CA ASN A 47 13.61 -10.58 5.51
C ASN A 47 14.88 -10.11 4.76
N LYS A 48 15.76 -11.02 4.33
CA LYS A 48 17.09 -10.68 3.77
C LYS A 48 17.08 -10.40 2.26
N HIS A 49 16.00 -10.63 1.52
CA HIS A 49 16.05 -10.72 0.06
C HIS A 49 15.17 -9.74 -0.72
N MET A 50 15.35 -8.44 -0.48
CA MET A 50 15.16 -7.45 -1.56
C MET A 50 16.48 -6.72 -1.77
N SER A 51 16.96 -6.68 -3.02
CA SER A 51 18.23 -6.01 -3.35
C SER A 51 18.16 -4.53 -2.96
N PRO A 52 19.11 -3.99 -2.19
CA PRO A 52 19.07 -2.57 -1.77
C PRO A 52 19.12 -1.61 -2.97
N LYS A 53 19.66 -2.06 -4.12
CA LYS A 53 19.64 -1.30 -5.38
C LYS A 53 18.24 -1.22 -5.97
N PHE A 54 17.48 -2.32 -5.93
CA PHE A 54 16.11 -2.37 -6.43
C PHE A 54 15.18 -1.49 -5.60
N MET A 55 15.33 -1.47 -4.27
CA MET A 55 14.56 -0.59 -3.39
C MET A 55 14.77 0.89 -3.73
N LYS A 56 16.01 1.34 -3.84
CA LYS A 56 16.32 2.73 -4.21
C LYS A 56 15.79 3.10 -5.60
N PHE A 57 15.87 2.17 -6.56
CA PHE A 57 15.29 2.36 -7.88
C PHE A 57 13.77 2.56 -7.80
N TYR A 58 13.08 1.69 -7.06
CA TYR A 58 11.63 1.75 -6.91
C TYR A 58 11.17 3.00 -6.14
N GLU A 59 11.89 3.41 -5.11
CA GLU A 59 11.64 4.68 -4.40
C GLU A 59 11.71 5.87 -5.35
N LYS A 60 12.75 5.94 -6.20
CA LYS A 60 12.90 7.00 -7.20
C LYS A 60 11.77 6.96 -8.22
N TYR A 61 11.44 5.77 -8.73
CA TYR A 61 10.33 5.56 -9.65
C TYR A 61 8.99 6.05 -9.05
N MET A 62 8.67 5.63 -7.82
CA MET A 62 7.46 6.04 -7.12
C MET A 62 7.39 7.54 -6.87
N THR A 63 8.53 8.17 -6.57
CA THR A 63 8.61 9.62 -6.41
C THR A 63 8.25 10.33 -7.72
N ILE A 64 8.79 9.88 -8.84
CA ILE A 64 8.53 10.47 -10.16
C ILE A 64 7.07 10.25 -10.56
N VAL A 65 6.59 9.00 -10.55
CA VAL A 65 5.23 8.67 -10.99
C VAL A 65 4.18 9.30 -10.09
N GLY A 66 4.39 9.29 -8.76
CA GLY A 66 3.49 9.96 -7.82
C GLY A 66 3.41 11.47 -8.06
N THR A 67 4.54 12.10 -8.37
CA THR A 67 4.57 13.54 -8.69
C THR A 67 3.88 13.85 -10.01
N ILE A 68 4.17 13.09 -11.07
CA ILE A 68 3.55 13.25 -12.39
C ILE A 68 2.03 12.98 -12.34
N GLY A 69 1.60 11.97 -11.58
CA GLY A 69 0.18 11.68 -11.39
C GLY A 69 -0.56 12.89 -10.82
N ASN A 70 0.02 13.55 -9.82
CA ASN A 70 -0.55 14.75 -9.21
C ASN A 70 -0.53 15.99 -10.14
N PHE A 71 0.23 15.97 -11.25
CA PHE A 71 0.20 17.04 -12.24
C PHE A 71 -1.16 17.21 -12.92
N MET A 72 -2.03 16.18 -12.87
CA MET A 72 -3.40 16.25 -13.39
C MET A 72 -4.21 17.42 -12.78
N PHE A 73 -3.98 17.76 -11.52
CA PHE A 73 -4.67 18.87 -10.87
C PHE A 73 -4.33 20.22 -11.52
N TYR A 74 -3.06 20.40 -11.92
CA TYR A 74 -2.61 21.62 -12.58
C TYR A 74 -3.19 21.73 -14.00
N VAL A 75 -3.29 20.62 -14.72
CA VAL A 75 -3.98 20.57 -16.03
C VAL A 75 -5.45 20.95 -15.87
N GLN A 76 -6.13 20.44 -14.84
CA GLN A 76 -7.52 20.75 -14.56
C GLN A 76 -7.72 22.23 -14.19
N ALA A 77 -6.88 22.79 -13.32
CA ALA A 77 -6.93 24.20 -12.94
C ALA A 77 -6.67 25.11 -14.16
N HIS A 78 -5.69 24.77 -14.99
CA HIS A 78 -5.43 25.48 -16.25
C HIS A 78 -6.66 25.47 -17.17
N LYS A 79 -7.33 24.31 -17.32
CA LYS A 79 -8.54 24.19 -18.13
C LYS A 79 -9.66 25.12 -17.64
N ILE A 80 -9.92 25.16 -16.32
CA ILE A 80 -10.93 26.06 -15.73
C ILE A 80 -10.55 27.52 -16.00
N PHE A 81 -9.27 27.86 -15.76
CA PHE A 81 -8.76 29.21 -15.98
C PHE A 81 -8.88 29.66 -17.44
N THR A 82 -8.63 28.77 -18.42
CA THR A 82 -8.72 29.10 -19.85
C THR A 82 -10.17 29.17 -20.33
N CYS A 83 -11.02 28.24 -19.88
CA CYS A 83 -12.42 28.17 -20.30
C CYS A 83 -13.31 29.16 -19.54
N LYS A 84 -12.81 29.78 -18.45
CA LYS A 84 -13.55 30.71 -17.58
C LYS A 84 -14.87 30.10 -17.10
N SER A 85 -14.86 28.80 -16.82
CA SER A 85 -16.04 28.06 -16.38
C SER A 85 -15.64 26.82 -15.60
N SER A 86 -16.28 26.62 -14.44
CA SER A 86 -16.18 25.42 -13.63
C SER A 86 -17.47 24.60 -13.55
N ALA A 87 -18.50 24.94 -14.36
CA ALA A 87 -19.85 24.38 -14.23
C ALA A 87 -19.94 22.84 -14.28
N SER A 88 -19.03 22.19 -15.00
CA SER A 88 -18.97 20.72 -15.11
C SER A 88 -18.01 20.07 -14.11
N VAL A 89 -17.40 20.83 -13.20
CA VAL A 89 -16.34 20.39 -12.29
C VAL A 89 -16.88 20.32 -10.87
N SER A 90 -16.76 19.16 -10.22
CA SER A 90 -17.32 18.93 -8.89
C SER A 90 -16.43 19.52 -7.78
N MET A 91 -16.84 20.64 -7.19
CA MET A 91 -16.17 21.21 -6.01
C MET A 91 -16.05 20.22 -4.85
N PRO A 92 -17.10 19.47 -4.44
CA PRO A 92 -16.99 18.51 -3.35
C PRO A 92 -15.94 17.42 -3.60
N ALA A 93 -15.79 16.97 -4.85
CA ALA A 93 -14.78 15.96 -5.19
C ALA A 93 -13.35 16.46 -4.94
N PHE A 94 -13.04 17.71 -5.32
CA PHE A 94 -11.72 18.30 -5.06
C PHE A 94 -11.51 18.64 -3.59
N THR A 95 -12.57 18.96 -2.83
CA THR A 95 -12.49 19.12 -1.37
C THR A 95 -12.13 17.80 -0.68
N ILE A 96 -12.82 16.72 -1.02
CA ILE A 96 -12.50 15.37 -0.51
C ILE A 96 -11.07 14.98 -0.89
N SER A 97 -10.66 15.27 -2.13
CA SER A 97 -9.29 15.01 -2.60
C SER A 97 -8.26 15.78 -1.76
N ALA A 98 -8.49 17.06 -1.46
CA ALA A 98 -7.59 17.87 -0.64
C ALA A 98 -7.47 17.31 0.79
N ILE A 99 -8.57 16.90 1.41
CA ILE A 99 -8.56 16.26 2.74
C ILE A 99 -7.77 14.95 2.71
N ALA A 100 -7.98 14.12 1.68
CA ALA A 100 -7.27 12.86 1.52
C ALA A 100 -5.76 13.08 1.32
N LEU A 101 -5.36 14.00 0.44
CA LEU A 101 -3.96 14.35 0.19
C LEU A 101 -3.27 14.91 1.44
N CYS A 102 -3.96 15.77 2.20
CA CYS A 102 -3.47 16.27 3.48
C CYS A 102 -3.27 15.13 4.49
N SER A 103 -4.25 14.22 4.59
CA SER A 103 -4.16 13.05 5.48
C SER A 103 -3.00 12.14 5.11
N TRP A 104 -2.80 11.86 3.81
CA TRP A 104 -1.69 11.06 3.31
C TRP A 104 -0.34 11.75 3.48
N LEU A 105 -0.29 13.08 3.38
CA LEU A 105 0.91 13.85 3.65
C LEU A 105 1.33 13.72 5.12
N ILE A 106 0.39 13.92 6.04
CA ILE A 106 0.63 13.72 7.48
C ILE A 106 1.13 12.30 7.74
N TYR A 107 0.45 11.30 7.17
CA TYR A 107 0.86 9.90 7.29
C TYR A 107 2.28 9.67 6.76
N GLY A 108 2.61 10.19 5.57
CA GLY A 108 3.94 10.08 4.97
C GLY A 108 5.05 10.67 5.85
N ILE A 109 4.78 11.81 6.50
CA ILE A 109 5.70 12.44 7.46
C ILE A 109 5.92 11.52 8.68
N LEU A 110 4.85 10.95 9.24
CA LEU A 110 4.94 10.06 10.40
C LEU A 110 5.80 8.82 10.12
N ILE A 111 5.70 8.25 8.92
CA ILE A 111 6.51 7.08 8.51
C ILE A 111 7.83 7.46 7.82
N LYS A 112 8.16 8.75 7.73
CA LYS A 112 9.36 9.28 7.07
C LYS A 112 9.56 8.78 5.64
N ASN A 113 8.47 8.64 4.88
CA ASN A 113 8.49 8.13 3.50
C ASN A 113 8.56 9.27 2.48
N THR A 114 9.75 9.52 1.93
CA THR A 114 10.00 10.62 0.99
C THR A 114 9.12 10.58 -0.27
N PRO A 115 8.96 9.45 -0.99
CA PRO A 115 8.07 9.39 -2.15
C PRO A 115 6.63 9.83 -1.85
N ILE A 116 6.05 9.34 -0.75
CA ILE A 116 4.69 9.69 -0.33
C ILE A 116 4.60 11.17 0.01
N ILE A 117 5.56 11.70 0.76
CA ILE A 117 5.60 13.11 1.16
C ILE A 117 5.62 14.02 -0.08
N ILE A 118 6.56 13.81 -1.00
CA ILE A 118 6.73 14.66 -2.19
C ILE A 118 5.48 14.62 -3.07
N ALA A 119 4.97 13.42 -3.37
CA ALA A 119 3.80 13.27 -4.22
C ALA A 119 2.58 13.99 -3.62
N ASN A 120 2.32 13.81 -2.32
CA ASN A 120 1.13 14.40 -1.69
C ASN A 120 1.26 15.92 -1.47
N ILE A 121 2.47 16.49 -1.31
CA ILE A 121 2.65 17.96 -1.30
C ILE A 121 2.22 18.54 -2.65
N VAL A 122 2.74 17.98 -3.74
CA VAL A 122 2.42 18.45 -5.11
C VAL A 122 0.94 18.28 -5.39
N GLY A 123 0.37 17.14 -5.03
CA GLY A 123 -1.06 16.89 -5.12
C GLY A 123 -1.90 17.88 -4.34
N PHE A 124 -1.56 18.13 -3.07
CA PHE A 124 -2.33 19.00 -2.19
C PHE A 124 -2.33 20.44 -2.70
N ILE A 125 -1.17 20.97 -3.11
CA ILE A 125 -1.07 22.31 -3.72
C ILE A 125 -1.91 22.37 -5.00
N GLY A 126 -1.82 21.36 -5.87
CA GLY A 126 -2.61 21.28 -7.09
C GLY A 126 -4.12 21.24 -6.82
N ALA A 127 -4.57 20.45 -5.84
CA ALA A 127 -5.98 20.36 -5.46
C ALA A 127 -6.51 21.71 -4.92
N LEU A 128 -5.72 22.40 -4.10
CA LEU A 128 -6.05 23.76 -3.63
C LEU A 128 -6.14 24.76 -4.79
N LEU A 129 -5.23 24.66 -5.77
CA LEU A 129 -5.28 25.49 -6.98
C LEU A 129 -6.58 25.26 -7.76
N VAL A 130 -7.00 24.00 -7.95
CA VAL A 130 -8.28 23.68 -8.59
C VAL A 130 -9.44 24.28 -7.83
N LEU A 131 -9.50 24.08 -6.51
CA LEU A 131 -10.55 24.64 -5.66
C LEU A 131 -10.62 26.17 -5.76
N LEU A 132 -9.46 26.85 -5.74
CA LEU A 132 -9.38 28.28 -5.92
C LEU A 132 -9.94 28.71 -7.30
N THR A 133 -9.58 28.00 -8.38
CA THR A 133 -10.10 28.32 -9.71
C THR A 133 -11.60 28.09 -9.85
N ILE A 134 -12.17 27.08 -9.17
CA ILE A 134 -13.62 26.84 -9.12
C ILE A 134 -14.36 27.97 -8.40
N ILE A 135 -13.74 28.54 -7.35
CA ILE A 135 -14.35 29.66 -6.61
C ILE A 135 -14.33 30.95 -7.45
N ILE A 136 -13.32 31.12 -8.30
CA ILE A 136 -13.15 32.33 -9.12
C ILE A 136 -14.03 32.30 -10.40
N TYR A 137 -14.25 31.13 -11.01
CA TYR A 137 -14.93 30.96 -12.31
C TYR A 137 -16.00 29.89 -12.27
#